data_AF-A0A7K4RWC3-F1
#
_entry.id   AF-A0A7K4RWC3-F1
#
_cell.length_a   1.000
_cell.length_b   1.000
_cell.length_c   1.000
_cell.angle_alpha   90.00
_cell.angle_beta   90.00
_cell.angle_gamma   90.00
#
_symmetry.space_group_name_H-M   'P 1'
#
loop_
_entity.id
_entity.type
_entity.pdbx_description
1 polymer ?
#
loop_
_entity_poly.entity_id
_entity_poly.type
_entity_poly.pdbx_seq_one_letter_code
_entity_poly.pdbx_strand_id
1 'polypeptide(L)'
;LQTSLRYNVQPTQEDAPFMLHVYTMPETCVDSKAHKSFDIGINVSYTGERNVSNMVIVDVKMLSGFIPIKSSVMKVGCCIQRTEVSSNHVLLYIEQV
;
A
#
# COMPACT_ATOMS: atom_id res chain seq x y z
N LEU A 1 27.21 13.79 -26.49
CA LEU A 1 27.38 12.75 -25.46
C LEU A 1 26.47 13.12 -24.29
N GLN A 2 25.51 12.26 -23.92
CA GLN A 2 24.60 12.50 -22.80
C GLN A 2 24.85 11.45 -21.74
N THR A 3 25.13 11.88 -20.51
CA THR A 3 25.40 11.01 -19.37
C THR A 3 24.37 11.30 -18.28
N SER A 4 23.70 10.26 -17.78
CA SER A 4 22.72 10.38 -16.69
C SER A 4 23.22 9.68 -15.44
N LEU A 5 23.15 10.35 -14.30
CA LEU A 5 23.44 9.79 -12.99
C LEU A 5 22.13 9.63 -12.20
N ARG A 6 21.92 8.45 -11.61
CA ARG A 6 20.77 8.15 -10.74
C ARG A 6 21.29 7.73 -9.37
N TYR A 7 20.78 8.37 -8.33
CA TYR A 7 21.12 8.08 -6.94
C TYR A 7 19.89 8.32 -6.06
N ASN A 8 19.87 7.71 -4.87
CA ASN A 8 18.79 7.86 -3.92
C ASN A 8 19.03 9.08 -3.03
N VAL A 9 17.98 9.86 -2.81
CA VAL A 9 17.96 10.97 -1.85
C VAL A 9 16.82 10.71 -0.87
N GLN A 10 17.05 10.98 0.41
CA GLN A 10 15.98 10.87 1.39
C GLN A 10 14.94 11.97 1.12
N PRO A 11 13.65 11.61 0.99
CA PRO A 11 12.61 12.61 0.82
C PRO A 11 12.49 13.46 2.09
N THR A 12 12.20 14.75 1.90
CA THR A 12 11.78 15.65 2.98
C THR A 12 10.39 15.25 3.48
N GLN A 13 10.15 15.39 4.78
CA GLN A 13 8.79 15.24 5.32
C GLN A 13 8.00 16.47 4.91
N GLU A 14 7.02 16.28 4.01
CA GLU A 14 6.06 17.29 3.59
C GLU A 14 4.66 16.82 3.96
N ASP A 15 3.74 17.78 4.12
CA ASP A 15 2.34 17.47 4.37
C ASP A 15 1.75 16.78 3.12
N ALA A 16 1.54 15.47 3.23
CA ALA A 16 0.89 14.70 2.20
C ALA A 16 -0.63 14.92 2.27
N PRO A 17 -1.33 15.05 1.13
CA PRO A 17 -2.79 15.22 1.10
C PRO A 17 -3.56 13.94 1.47
N PHE A 18 -2.85 12.89 1.89
CA PHE A 18 -3.42 11.62 2.30
C PHE A 18 -2.78 11.20 3.63
N MET A 19 -3.63 10.83 4.57
CA MET A 19 -3.21 10.13 5.78
C MET A 19 -3.31 8.61 5.53
N LEU A 20 -2.16 7.95 5.66
CA LEU A 20 -2.00 6.51 5.47
C LEU A 20 -1.68 5.87 6.81
N HIS A 21 -2.55 4.97 7.27
CA HIS A 21 -2.32 4.16 8.46
C HIS A 21 -2.23 2.68 8.09
N VAL A 22 -1.11 2.05 8.43
CA VAL A 22 -0.81 0.66 8.08
C VAL A 22 -0.57 -0.12 9.37
N TYR A 23 -1.23 -1.27 9.48
CA TYR A 23 -1.08 -2.18 10.61
C TYR A 23 -1.08 -3.63 10.13
N THR A 24 -0.55 -4.53 10.96
CA THR A 24 -0.52 -5.96 10.67
C THR A 24 -1.35 -6.73 11.69
N MET A 25 -1.92 -7.85 11.26
CA MET A 25 -2.63 -8.77 12.14
C MET A 25 -1.99 -10.17 11.99
N PRO A 26 -1.35 -10.71 13.05
CA PRO A 26 -1.15 -10.11 14.37
C PRO A 26 -0.17 -8.93 14.36
N GLU A 27 -0.30 -8.02 15.33
CA GLU A 27 0.61 -6.87 15.47
C GLU A 27 2.04 -7.30 15.82
N THR A 28 2.17 -8.44 16.48
CA THR A 28 3.45 -8.99 16.93
C THR A 28 3.82 -10.25 16.17
N CYS A 29 5.05 -10.33 15.68
CA CYS A 29 5.62 -11.51 15.01
C CYS A 29 6.08 -12.60 16.00
N VAL A 30 5.29 -12.91 17.04
CA VAL A 30 5.66 -13.90 18.07
C VAL A 30 5.17 -15.30 17.70
N ASP A 31 4.01 -15.40 17.05
CA ASP A 31 3.44 -16.68 16.68
C ASP A 31 4.14 -17.29 15.45
N SER A 32 4.34 -18.62 15.49
CA SER A 32 4.87 -19.37 14.34
C SER A 32 4.06 -19.22 13.06
N LYS A 33 2.78 -18.84 13.18
CA LYS A 33 1.91 -18.47 12.04
C LYS A 33 2.28 -17.12 11.44
N ALA A 34 2.61 -16.11 12.26
CA ALA A 34 2.98 -14.77 11.79
C ALA A 34 4.23 -14.78 10.91
N HIS A 35 5.16 -15.72 11.16
CA HIS A 35 6.34 -15.94 10.31
C HIS A 35 6.02 -16.53 8.93
N LYS A 36 4.84 -17.13 8.74
CA LYS A 36 4.42 -17.76 7.48
C LYS A 36 3.38 -16.94 6.72
N SER A 37 2.48 -16.29 7.45
CA SER A 37 1.37 -15.52 6.90
C SER A 37 0.86 -14.54 7.95
N PHE A 38 0.57 -13.32 7.52
CA PHE A 38 -0.09 -12.30 8.33
C PHE A 38 -0.96 -11.45 7.41
N ASP A 39 -1.96 -10.80 8.00
CA ASP A 39 -2.83 -9.89 7.27
C ASP A 39 -2.29 -8.46 7.41
N ILE A 40 -2.48 -7.67 6.35
CA ILE A 40 -2.09 -6.25 6.32
C ILE A 40 -3.38 -5.43 6.25
N GLY A 41 -3.60 -4.58 7.24
CA GLY A 41 -4.65 -3.59 7.25
C GLY A 41 -4.12 -2.23 6.78
N ILE A 42 -4.83 -1.61 5.84
CA ILE A 42 -4.47 -0.32 5.28
C ILE A 42 -5.68 0.58 5.34
N ASN A 43 -5.56 1.68 6.09
CA ASN A 43 -6.56 2.73 6.16
C ASN A 43 -6.01 3.95 5.43
N VAL A 44 -6.74 4.42 4.43
CA VAL A 44 -6.41 5.62 3.66
C VAL A 44 -7.51 6.64 3.91
N SER A 45 -7.13 7.88 4.17
CA SER A 45 -8.07 9.00 4.29
C SER A 45 -7.49 10.22 3.58
N TYR A 46 -8.35 11.00 2.93
CA TYR A 46 -7.96 12.24 2.27
C TYR A 46 -7.95 13.38 3.28
N THR A 47 -6.83 14.07 3.41
CA THR A 47 -6.62 15.22 4.30
C THR A 47 -6.24 16.48 3.52
N GLY A 48 -6.45 16.47 2.20
CA GLY A 48 -6.20 17.63 1.36
C GLY A 48 -7.29 18.69 1.46
N GLU A 49 -7.07 19.82 0.79
CA GLU A 49 -7.95 20.99 0.86
C GLU A 49 -9.28 20.83 0.10
N ARG A 50 -9.39 19.82 -0.78
CA ARG A 50 -10.61 19.60 -1.56
C ARG A 50 -11.64 18.82 -0.76
N ASN A 51 -12.90 18.85 -1.18
CA ASN A 51 -13.94 18.08 -0.52
C ASN A 51 -13.77 16.56 -0.71
N VAL A 52 -13.17 16.14 -1.83
CA VAL A 52 -13.04 14.73 -2.23
C VAL A 52 -11.75 14.52 -3.02
N SER A 53 -11.14 13.33 -2.91
CA SER A 53 -10.04 12.95 -3.79
C SER A 53 -10.54 12.61 -5.20
N ASN A 54 -9.63 12.60 -6.17
CA ASN A 54 -9.86 11.90 -7.44
C ASN A 54 -9.38 10.43 -7.28
N MET A 55 -9.15 9.73 -8.39
CA MET A 55 -8.58 8.37 -8.42
C MET A 55 -7.30 8.26 -7.56
N VAL A 56 -7.33 7.34 -6.59
CA VAL A 56 -6.23 7.02 -5.69
C VAL A 56 -5.61 5.68 -6.10
N ILE A 57 -4.28 5.64 -6.14
CA ILE A 57 -3.52 4.42 -6.37
C ILE A 57 -2.74 4.10 -5.09
N VAL A 58 -2.96 2.91 -4.54
CA VAL A 58 -2.20 2.41 -3.39
C VAL A 58 -1.23 1.34 -3.90
N ASP A 59 0.08 1.61 -3.81
CA ASP A 59 1.14 0.64 -4.12
C ASP A 59 1.65 -0.02 -2.84
N VAL A 60 1.35 -1.30 -2.69
CA VAL A 60 1.76 -2.11 -1.54
C VAL A 60 2.88 -3.03 -1.97
N LYS A 61 4.08 -2.76 -1.48
CA LYS A 61 5.24 -3.63 -1.65
C LYS A 61 5.33 -4.64 -0.51
N MET A 62 5.43 -5.91 -0.85
CA MET A 62 5.60 -6.98 0.14
C MET A 62 6.97 -6.93 0.81
N LEU A 63 7.05 -7.46 2.03
CA LEU A 63 8.32 -7.72 2.71
C LEU A 63 9.13 -8.76 1.94
N SER A 64 10.45 -8.69 2.06
CA SER A 64 11.36 -9.67 1.47
C SER A 64 11.02 -11.10 1.91
N GLY A 65 10.82 -12.00 0.96
CA GLY A 65 10.45 -13.40 1.22
C GLY A 65 8.95 -13.67 1.31
N PHE A 66 8.11 -12.64 1.20
CA PHE A 66 6.65 -12.78 1.20
C PHE A 66 6.06 -12.52 -0.18
N ILE A 67 4.94 -13.19 -0.47
CA ILE A 67 4.13 -13.02 -1.68
C ILE A 67 2.69 -12.66 -1.29
N PRO A 68 2.00 -11.83 -2.07
CA PRO A 68 0.62 -11.49 -1.78
C PRO A 68 -0.31 -12.67 -2.08
N ILE A 69 -1.27 -12.93 -1.20
CA ILE A 69 -2.27 -13.98 -1.39
C ILE A 69 -3.43 -13.40 -2.20
N LYS A 70 -3.56 -13.76 -3.48
CA LYS A 70 -4.57 -13.20 -4.40
C LYS A 70 -6.00 -13.23 -3.87
N SER A 71 -6.41 -14.30 -3.17
CA SER A 71 -7.75 -14.43 -2.60
C SER A 71 -8.01 -13.49 -1.41
N SER A 72 -6.97 -13.04 -0.72
CA SER A 72 -7.08 -12.10 0.41
C SER A 72 -7.32 -10.66 -0.07
N VAL A 73 -6.72 -10.27 -1.19
CA VAL A 73 -6.81 -8.91 -1.74
C VAL A 73 -8.23 -8.58 -2.22
N MET A 74 -9.00 -9.58 -2.66
CA MET A 74 -10.37 -9.39 -3.12
C MET A 74 -11.39 -9.14 -1.99
N LYS A 75 -10.99 -9.27 -0.72
CA LYS A 75 -11.85 -8.97 0.44
C LYS A 75 -11.79 -7.50 0.87
N VAL A 76 -11.02 -6.66 0.17
CA VAL A 76 -10.75 -5.29 0.55
C VAL A 76 -11.82 -4.36 -0.02
N GLY A 77 -12.87 -4.08 0.75
CA GLY A 77 -13.72 -2.89 0.63
C GLY A 77 -14.64 -2.73 -0.60
N CYS A 78 -15.62 -1.85 -0.46
CA CYS A 78 -16.70 -1.58 -1.43
C CYS A 78 -16.31 -0.62 -2.58
N CYS A 79 -15.10 -0.04 -2.56
CA CYS A 79 -14.72 1.10 -3.42
C CYS A 79 -13.50 0.84 -4.32
N ILE A 80 -13.07 -0.42 -4.48
CA ILE A 80 -11.95 -0.79 -5.34
C ILE A 80 -12.46 -1.06 -6.76
N GLN A 81 -12.02 -0.26 -7.74
CA GLN A 81 -12.31 -0.49 -9.15
C GLN A 81 -11.48 -1.62 -9.75
N ARG A 82 -10.18 -1.63 -9.43
CA ARG A 82 -9.22 -2.54 -10.04
C ARG A 82 -8.13 -2.89 -9.04
N THR A 83 -7.68 -4.13 -9.13
CA THR A 83 -6.56 -4.66 -8.37
C THR A 83 -5.59 -5.32 -9.34
N GLU A 84 -4.31 -4.99 -9.24
CA GLU A 84 -3.25 -5.69 -9.95
C GLU A 84 -2.33 -6.36 -8.95
N VAL A 85 -2.14 -7.67 -9.10
CA VAL A 85 -1.28 -8.46 -8.22
C VAL A 85 -0.09 -8.97 -9.02
N SER A 86 1.09 -8.44 -8.68
CA SER A 86 2.39 -8.92 -9.13
C SER A 86 2.97 -9.90 -8.09
N SER A 87 4.20 -10.39 -8.31
CA SER A 87 4.87 -11.32 -7.40
C SER A 87 5.20 -10.71 -6.04
N ASN A 88 5.51 -9.41 -5.99
CA ASN A 88 5.92 -8.67 -4.79
C ASN A 88 5.22 -7.32 -4.62
N HIS A 89 4.34 -6.94 -5.55
CA HIS A 89 3.57 -5.69 -5.51
C HIS A 89 2.09 -5.99 -5.66
N VAL A 90 1.28 -5.20 -4.94
CA VAL A 90 -0.17 -5.13 -5.14
C VAL A 90 -0.53 -3.67 -5.39
N LEU A 91 -1.17 -3.39 -6.52
CA LEU A 91 -1.69 -2.07 -6.86
C LEU A 91 -3.20 -2.08 -6.70
N LEU A 92 -3.73 -1.15 -5.91
CA LEU A 92 -5.16 -0.94 -5.71
C LEU A 92 -5.57 0.39 -6.32
N TYR A 93 -6.61 0.35 -7.15
CA TYR A 93 -7.21 1.52 -7.81
C TYR A 93 -8.55 1.82 -7.14
N ILE A 94 -8.64 2.98 -6.51
CA ILE A 94 -9.80 3.44 -5.74
C ILE A 94 -10.34 4.71 -6.42
N GLU A 95 -11.65 4.77 -6.69
CA GLU A 95 -12.26 5.92 -7.38
C GLU A 95 -12.11 7.23 -6.60
N GLN A 96 -12.42 7.16 -5.32
CA GLN A 96 -12.52 8.31 -4.44
C GLN A 96 -12.35 7.85 -2.99
N VAL A 97 -11.67 8.67 -2.19
CA VAL A 97 -11.53 8.55 -0.75
C VAL A 97 -12.02 9.84 -0.10
#